data_AF-A0A925XRV3-F1
#
_entry.id   AF-A0A925XRV3-F1
#
_cell.length_a   1.000
_cell.length_b   1.000
_cell.length_c   1.000
_cell.angle_alpha   90.00
_cell.angle_beta   90.00
_cell.angle_gamma   90.00
#
_symmetry.space_group_name_H-M   'P 1'
#
loop_
_entity.id
_entity.type
_entity.pdbx_description
1 polymer ?
#
loop_
_entity_poly.entity_id
_entity_poly.type
_entity_poly.pdbx_seq_one_letter_code
_entity_poly.pdbx_strand_id
1 'polypeptide(L)'
;MTSPAYPAPNDTVAPNENLVADGIPPIPRSLAEAVGRYTVFRTAGLLSWHPAKREMLISTRFANTAQVHMVKFPLGQRKQMT
;
A
#
# COMPACT_ATOMS: atom_id res chain seq x y z
N MET A 1 19.95 -30.16 -17.23
CA MET A 1 19.32 -28.84 -17.43
C MET A 1 17.93 -28.91 -16.80
N THR A 2 17.75 -28.35 -15.61
CA THR A 2 16.47 -28.42 -14.90
C THR A 2 15.63 -27.21 -15.30
N SER A 3 14.62 -27.41 -16.14
CA SER A 3 13.67 -26.36 -16.49
C SER A 3 12.90 -25.90 -15.24
N PRO A 4 12.66 -24.59 -15.06
CA PRO A 4 11.80 -24.13 -13.99
C PRO A 4 10.38 -24.66 -14.22
N ALA A 5 9.77 -25.23 -13.18
CA ALA A 5 8.39 -25.66 -13.23
C ALA A 5 7.51 -24.42 -13.38
N TYR A 6 6.73 -24.35 -14.47
CA TYR A 6 5.78 -23.26 -14.68
C TYR A 6 4.58 -23.44 -13.73
N PRO A 7 4.21 -22.41 -12.95
CA PRO A 7 3.01 -22.45 -12.13
C PRO A 7 1.78 -22.59 -13.02
N ALA A 8 0.76 -23.30 -12.53
CA ALA A 8 -0.51 -23.43 -13.25
C ALA A 8 -1.16 -22.05 -13.45
N PRO A 9 -1.85 -21.78 -14.58
CA PRO A 9 -2.38 -20.46 -14.91
C PRO A 9 -3.25 -19.83 -13.80
N ASN A 10 -4.05 -20.65 -13.10
CA ASN A 10 -4.92 -20.20 -12.01
C ASN A 10 -4.18 -19.81 -10.72
N ASP A 11 -2.87 -20.08 -10.62
CA ASP A 11 -2.04 -19.77 -9.45
C ASP A 11 -1.07 -18.62 -9.71
N THR A 12 -1.38 -17.78 -10.70
CA THR A 12 -0.55 -16.64 -11.09
C THR A 12 -1.29 -15.32 -10.91
N VAL A 13 -0.51 -14.24 -10.76
CA VAL A 13 -1.06 -12.88 -10.70
C VAL A 13 -1.28 -12.38 -12.12
N ALA A 14 -2.54 -12.15 -12.48
CA ALA A 14 -2.91 -11.57 -13.77
C ALA A 14 -2.66 -10.05 -13.77
N PRO A 15 -2.14 -9.49 -14.88
CA PRO A 15 -2.16 -8.05 -15.11
C PRO A 15 -3.60 -7.52 -15.05
N ASN A 16 -3.77 -6.26 -14.63
CA ASN A 16 -5.09 -5.63 -14.68
C ASN A 16 -5.53 -5.36 -16.13
N GLU A 17 -6.81 -5.04 -16.34
CA GLU A 17 -7.41 -4.83 -17.68
C GLU A 17 -6.78 -3.68 -18.49
N ASN A 18 -6.06 -2.77 -17.83
CA ASN A 18 -5.37 -1.64 -18.45
C ASN A 18 -3.88 -1.92 -18.74
N LEU A 19 -3.42 -3.15 -18.52
CA LEU A 19 -2.02 -3.54 -18.68
C LEU A 19 -1.89 -4.72 -19.65
N VAL A 20 -1.00 -4.57 -20.63
CA VAL A 20 -0.53 -5.66 -21.49
C VAL A 20 0.85 -6.08 -20.99
N ALA A 21 0.98 -7.34 -20.56
CA ALA A 21 2.26 -7.92 -20.16
C ALA A 21 2.86 -8.68 -21.34
N ASP A 22 4.00 -8.23 -21.85
CA ASP A 22 4.79 -8.90 -22.88
C ASP A 22 6.17 -9.27 -22.32
N GLY A 23 6.61 -10.51 -22.56
CA GLY A 23 7.89 -11.03 -22.06
C GLY A 23 8.03 -11.17 -20.54
N ILE A 24 6.98 -10.93 -19.74
CA ILE A 24 7.02 -11.07 -18.28
C ILE A 24 6.66 -12.52 -17.91
N PRO A 25 7.53 -13.26 -17.18
CA PRO A 25 7.21 -14.58 -16.68
C PRO A 25 6.01 -14.55 -15.71
N PRO A 26 5.19 -15.62 -15.68
CA PRO A 26 4.07 -15.69 -14.74
C PRO A 26 4.54 -15.60 -13.29
N ILE A 27 3.95 -14.69 -12.53
CA ILE A 27 4.27 -14.48 -11.11
C ILE A 27 3.37 -15.40 -10.28
N PRO A 28 3.92 -16.35 -9.49
CA PRO A 28 3.13 -17.18 -8.60
C PRO A 28 2.38 -16.35 -7.54
N ARG A 29 1.12 -16.71 -7.26
CA ARG A 29 0.30 -16.04 -6.24
C ARG A 29 0.91 -16.18 -4.85
N SER A 30 1.44 -17.35 -4.54
CA SER A 30 2.12 -17.62 -3.27
C SER A 30 3.29 -16.66 -2.99
N LEU A 31 4.02 -16.26 -4.04
CA LEU A 31 5.09 -15.26 -3.91
C LEU A 31 4.52 -13.88 -3.59
N ALA A 32 3.48 -13.45 -4.30
CA ALA A 32 2.82 -12.17 -4.06
C ALA A 32 2.26 -12.08 -2.64
N GLU A 33 1.65 -13.16 -2.14
CA GLU A 33 1.15 -13.26 -0.76
C GLU A 33 2.28 -13.22 0.26
N ALA A 34 3.39 -13.95 0.02
CA ALA A 34 4.53 -13.98 0.92
C ALA A 34 5.17 -12.60 1.10
N VAL A 35 5.29 -11.81 0.02
CA VAL A 35 5.91 -10.48 0.06
C VAL A 35 4.94 -9.38 0.50
N GLY A 36 3.62 -9.62 0.47
CA GLY A 36 2.59 -8.64 0.81
C GLY A 36 2.78 -7.97 2.17
N ARG A 37 3.28 -8.71 3.16
CA ARG A 37 3.60 -8.18 4.51
C ARG A 37 4.67 -7.09 4.50
N TYR A 38 5.54 -7.08 3.50
CA TYR A 38 6.64 -6.12 3.37
C TYR A 38 6.29 -4.97 2.41
N THR A 39 5.33 -5.17 1.51
CA THR A 39 4.93 -4.17 0.52
C THR A 39 3.73 -3.33 0.97
N VAL A 40 2.90 -3.84 1.89
CA VAL A 40 1.70 -3.17 2.39
C VAL A 40 1.92 -2.61 3.79
N PHE A 41 2.79 -1.60 3.91
CA PHE A 41 3.00 -0.86 5.15
C PHE A 41 2.22 0.48 5.12
N ARG A 42 1.62 0.84 6.25
CA ARG A 42 0.94 2.13 6.42
C ARG A 42 1.89 3.11 7.07
N THR A 43 2.12 4.24 6.42
CA THR A 43 2.91 5.34 6.97
C THR A 43 2.03 6.54 7.32
N ALA A 44 2.50 7.32 8.28
CA ALA A 44 1.99 8.65 8.56
C ALA A 44 3.17 9.61 8.64
N GLY A 45 3.16 10.67 7.85
CA GLY A 45 4.11 11.77 7.94
C GLY A 45 3.54 12.90 8.77
N LEU A 46 4.32 13.45 9.70
CA LEU A 46 3.94 14.67 10.41
C LEU A 46 3.99 15.86 9.44
N LEU A 47 2.92 16.65 9.37
CA LEU A 47 2.88 17.89 8.59
C LEU A 47 3.09 19.11 9.48
N SER A 48 2.34 19.20 10.58
CA SER A 48 2.43 20.35 11.49
C SER A 48 1.79 20.07 12.85
N TRP A 49 2.18 20.87 13.85
CA TRP A 49 1.59 20.88 15.18
C TRP A 49 0.80 22.17 15.39
N HIS A 50 -0.37 22.08 16.03
CA HIS A 50 -1.14 23.28 16.37
C HIS A 50 -0.39 24.08 17.45
N PRO A 51 -0.18 25.40 17.31
CA PRO A 51 0.69 26.18 18.20
C PRO A 51 0.23 26.20 19.67
N ALA A 52 -1.09 26.22 19.91
CA ALA A 52 -1.66 26.25 21.27
C ALA A 52 -2.37 24.97 21.74
N LYS A 53 -2.82 24.11 20.83
CA LYS A 53 -3.64 22.92 21.15
C LYS A 53 -2.81 21.66 20.93
N ARG A 54 -3.16 20.58 21.64
CA ARG A 54 -2.53 19.26 21.46
C ARG A 54 -3.04 18.52 20.21
N GLU A 55 -3.11 19.23 19.09
CA GLU A 55 -3.64 18.73 17.82
C GLU A 55 -2.52 18.75 16.77
N MET A 56 -2.52 17.79 15.85
CA MET A 56 -1.54 17.71 14.77
C MET A 56 -2.19 17.36 13.43
N LEU A 57 -1.53 17.80 12.37
CA LEU A 57 -1.82 17.38 11.01
C LEU A 57 -0.84 16.28 10.58
N ILE A 58 -1.38 15.21 10.01
CA ILE A 58 -0.60 14.13 9.41
C ILE A 58 -1.01 13.92 7.96
N SER A 59 -0.06 13.46 7.16
CA SER A 59 -0.32 12.93 5.82
C SER A 59 -0.28 11.40 5.89
N THR A 60 -1.32 10.76 5.40
CA THR A 60 -1.36 9.29 5.25
C THR A 60 -1.73 8.94 3.83
N ARG A 61 -1.11 7.91 3.26
CA ARG A 61 -1.53 7.36 1.97
C ARG A 61 -2.86 6.63 2.13
N PHE A 62 -3.88 7.11 1.43
CA PHE A 62 -5.15 6.42 1.28
C PHE A 62 -5.30 6.01 -0.18
N ALA A 63 -5.31 4.69 -0.44
CA ALA A 63 -5.17 4.13 -1.79
C ALA A 63 -3.97 4.72 -2.55
N ASN A 64 -4.19 5.52 -3.59
CA ASN A 64 -3.14 6.07 -4.45
C ASN A 64 -2.83 7.55 -4.21
N THR A 65 -3.47 8.20 -3.23
CA THR A 65 -3.25 9.62 -2.93
C THR A 65 -2.86 9.85 -1.48
N ALA A 66 -2.15 10.96 -1.23
CA ALA A 66 -1.84 11.44 0.10
C ALA A 66 -2.99 12.34 0.58
N GLN A 67 -3.56 12.02 1.74
CA GLN A 67 -4.66 12.79 2.34
C GLN A 67 -4.25 13.37 3.69
N VAL A 68 -4.69 14.61 3.94
CA VAL A 68 -4.43 15.32 5.18
C VAL A 68 -5.48 14.91 6.23
N HIS A 69 -4.99 14.51 7.39
CA HIS A 69 -5.80 14.14 8.54
C HIS A 69 -5.42 14.94 9.78
N MET A 70 -6.43 15.32 10.57
CA MET A 70 -6.26 15.93 11.89
C MET A 70 -6.31 14.85 12.98
N VAL A 71 -5.39 14.92 13.95
CA VAL A 71 -5.38 14.09 15.16
C VAL A 71 -5.41 15.01 16.39
N LYS A 72 -6.42 14.85 17.24
CA LYS A 72 -6.66 15.78 18.37
C LYS A 72 -6.02 15.38 19.70
N PHE A 73 -5.62 14.12 19.84
CA PHE A 73 -4.97 13.59 21.02
C PHE A 73 -4.33 12.23 20.67
N PRO A 74 -3.33 11.77 21.46
CA PRO A 74 -2.69 10.47 21.22
C PRO A 74 -3.70 9.33 21.16
N LEU A 75 -3.51 8.40 20.23
CA LEU A 75 -4.42 7.28 19.97
C LEU A 75 -5.86 7.67 19.56
N GLY A 76 -6.10 8.97 19.33
CA GLY A 76 -7.40 9.48 18.89
C GLY A 76 -7.73 9.16 17.44
N GLN A 77 -9.01 9.31 17.10
CA GLN A 77 -9.48 9.13 15.73
C GLN A 77 -8.89 10.20 14.80
N ARG A 78 -8.51 9.79 13.59
CA ARG A 78 -8.07 10.67 12.51
C ARG A 78 -9.31 11.24 11.81
N LYS A 79 -9.41 12.56 11.68
CA LYS A 79 -10.45 13.23 10.90
C LYS A 79 -9.87 13.69 9.55
N GLN A 80 -10.41 13.20 8.44
CA GLN A 80 -9.98 13.61 7.10
C GLN A 80 -10.38 15.07 6.84
N MET A 81 -9.45 15.84 6.27
CA MET A 81 -9.65 17.25 5.92
C MET A 81 -9.91 17.44 4.43
N THR A 82 -9.21 16.68 3.58
CA THR A 82 -9.33 16.70 2.11
C THR A 82 -9.08 15.32 1.51
#